data_AF-A0A3M1TCC2-F1
#
_entry.id   AF-A0A3M1TCC2-F1
#
_cell.length_a   1.000
_cell.length_b   1.000
_cell.length_c   1.000
_cell.angle_alpha   90.00
_cell.angle_beta   90.00
_cell.angle_gamma   90.00
#
_symmetry.space_group_name_H-M   'P 1'
#
loop_
_entity.id
_entity.type
_entity.pdbx_description
1 polymer ?
#
loop_
_entity_poly.entity_id
_entity_poly.type
_entity_poly.pdbx_seq_one_letter_code
_entity_poly.pdbx_strand_id
1 'polypeptide(L)'
;LKGMVDRGEKSERDALHDFSKAMMNWGKKFKYRLPEAIHQQGESQNRDRDGRIIYAGGDDFLGVLYRNSNPKLTALDCLNWFYTFPGIWEKHEQAITVSVGFVWAAPGVPQRDVLQHCREAEQSAKSSGRDRLALRILFNSGNHLEWVCPWSLLQPILEGYRDRDGGKNWTHIYNDVAILESRHALSFEHSSIARALFGLYFPNLKSSDTIEVGIPQNDESSPKTDNAVINDWIINLAKVGFHLCQ
;
A
#
# COMPACT_ATOMS: atom_id res chain seq x y z
N LEU A 1 9.36 -9.44 -47.12
CA LEU A 1 8.22 -8.80 -46.41
C LEU A 1 7.34 -9.82 -45.68
N LYS A 2 6.69 -10.78 -46.36
CA LYS A 2 5.83 -11.79 -45.70
C LYS A 2 6.53 -12.64 -44.60
N GLY A 3 7.77 -13.09 -44.84
CA GLY A 3 8.54 -13.89 -43.87
C GLY A 3 9.19 -13.13 -42.71
N MET A 4 9.12 -11.79 -42.69
CA MET A 4 9.49 -10.97 -41.51
C MET A 4 8.29 -10.73 -40.61
N VAL A 5 7.08 -10.60 -41.20
CA VAL A 5 5.81 -10.49 -40.47
C VAL A 5 5.50 -11.80 -39.73
N ASP A 6 5.64 -12.96 -40.38
CA ASP A 6 5.44 -14.28 -39.74
C ASP A 6 6.44 -14.55 -38.58
N ARG A 7 7.67 -14.04 -38.67
CA ARG A 7 8.66 -14.16 -37.58
C ARG A 7 8.35 -13.23 -36.41
N GLY A 8 7.86 -12.02 -36.70
CA GLY A 8 7.38 -11.09 -35.69
C GLY A 8 6.17 -11.62 -34.93
N GLU A 9 5.17 -12.13 -35.65
CA GLU A 9 3.95 -12.72 -35.06
C GLU A 9 4.24 -13.98 -34.24
N LYS A 10 5.19 -14.81 -34.68
CA LYS A 10 5.60 -15.99 -33.92
C LYS A 10 6.37 -15.61 -32.65
N SER A 11 7.24 -14.61 -32.73
CA SER A 11 7.96 -14.06 -31.57
C SER A 11 7.04 -13.41 -30.55
N GLU A 12 6.01 -12.69 -31.00
CA GLU A 12 5.02 -12.06 -30.12
C GLU A 12 4.12 -13.09 -29.44
N ARG A 13 3.67 -14.10 -30.19
CA ARG A 13 2.88 -15.21 -29.65
C ARG A 13 3.63 -15.99 -28.59
N ASP A 14 4.92 -16.27 -28.82
CA ASP A 14 5.77 -16.98 -27.87
C ASP A 14 5.97 -16.13 -26.59
N ALA A 15 6.22 -14.82 -26.73
CA ALA A 15 6.32 -13.90 -25.59
C ALA A 15 5.03 -13.81 -24.76
N LEU A 16 3.87 -13.70 -25.42
CA LEU A 16 2.55 -13.70 -24.75
C LEU A 16 2.27 -15.02 -24.03
N HIS A 17 2.66 -16.14 -24.63
CA HIS A 17 2.52 -17.45 -24.02
C HIS A 17 3.39 -17.58 -22.76
N ASP A 18 4.65 -17.12 -22.82
CA ASP A 18 5.57 -17.17 -21.69
C ASP A 18 5.13 -16.25 -20.55
N PHE A 19 4.69 -15.02 -20.87
CA PHE A 19 4.06 -14.11 -19.92
C PHE A 19 2.86 -14.75 -19.23
N SER A 20 1.90 -15.27 -20.01
CA SER A 20 0.68 -15.88 -19.47
C SER A 20 1.01 -17.08 -18.57
N LYS A 21 1.98 -17.90 -18.97
CA LYS A 21 2.45 -19.06 -18.19
C LYS A 21 3.10 -18.62 -16.89
N ALA A 22 3.92 -17.56 -16.90
CA ALA A 22 4.54 -16.99 -15.72
C ALA A 22 3.48 -16.51 -14.71
N MET A 23 2.52 -15.71 -15.16
CA MET A 23 1.45 -15.17 -14.30
C MET A 23 0.54 -16.28 -13.73
N MET A 24 0.18 -17.28 -14.54
CA MET A 24 -0.57 -18.45 -14.04
C MET A 24 0.21 -19.23 -12.97
N ASN A 25 1.51 -19.43 -13.17
CA ASN A 25 2.35 -20.14 -12.20
C ASN A 25 2.53 -19.35 -10.91
N TRP A 26 2.66 -18.02 -11.02
CA TRP A 26 2.68 -17.12 -9.88
C TRP A 26 1.38 -17.23 -9.08
N GLY A 27 0.22 -17.05 -9.71
CA GLY A 27 -1.10 -17.11 -9.04
C GLY A 27 -1.37 -18.45 -8.35
N LYS A 28 -0.96 -19.58 -8.97
CA LYS A 28 -1.05 -20.92 -8.35
C LYS A 28 -0.26 -21.03 -7.04
N LYS A 29 0.88 -20.35 -6.96
CA LYS A 29 1.78 -20.36 -5.80
C LYS A 29 1.44 -19.26 -4.78
N PHE A 30 0.77 -18.20 -5.19
CA PHE A 30 0.52 -17.01 -4.37
C PHE A 30 -0.23 -17.31 -3.06
N LYS A 31 -1.19 -18.24 -3.10
CA LYS A 31 -1.92 -18.67 -1.88
C LYS A 31 -1.03 -19.24 -0.77
N TYR A 32 0.19 -19.70 -1.09
CA TYR A 32 1.16 -20.21 -0.10
C TYR A 32 2.10 -19.11 0.41
N ARG A 33 1.82 -17.85 0.07
CA ARG A 33 2.64 -16.69 0.42
C ARG A 33 1.89 -15.70 1.30
N LEU A 34 0.71 -16.06 1.82
CA LEU A 34 -0.01 -15.30 2.84
C LEU A 34 0.84 -15.18 4.12
N PRO A 35 0.55 -14.21 5.02
CA PRO A 35 1.31 -14.05 6.26
C PRO A 35 1.50 -15.39 6.97
N GLU A 36 2.76 -15.79 7.20
CA GLU A 36 3.05 -16.99 7.99
C GLU A 36 2.78 -16.68 9.45
N ALA A 37 1.91 -17.47 10.10
CA ALA A 37 1.72 -17.36 11.54
C ALA A 37 3.07 -17.55 12.24
N ILE A 38 3.43 -16.63 13.15
CA ILE A 38 4.59 -16.79 14.05
C ILE A 38 4.50 -18.18 14.67
N HIS A 39 5.48 -19.02 14.36
CA HIS A 39 5.42 -20.47 14.53
C HIS A 39 5.02 -20.89 15.96
N GLN A 40 3.97 -21.72 16.05
CA GLN A 40 3.97 -22.84 17.01
C GLN A 40 4.08 -24.11 16.17
N GLN A 41 5.22 -24.79 16.31
CA GLN A 41 5.47 -26.09 15.67
C GLN A 41 4.40 -27.09 16.13
N GLY A 42 3.71 -27.72 15.19
CA GLY A 42 2.91 -28.93 15.47
C GLY A 42 1.42 -28.86 15.13
N GLU A 43 0.86 -27.72 14.75
CA GLU A 43 -0.56 -27.64 14.37
C GLU A 43 -0.77 -27.80 12.85
N SER A 44 -1.78 -28.61 12.53
CA SER A 44 -2.26 -28.99 11.20
C SER A 44 -2.16 -27.86 10.15
N GLN A 45 -1.81 -28.23 8.91
CA GLN A 45 -1.76 -27.38 7.72
C GLN A 45 -3.14 -26.79 7.34
N ASN A 46 -3.74 -25.99 8.22
CA ASN A 46 -4.91 -25.22 7.88
C ASN A 46 -4.45 -24.09 6.96
N ARG A 47 -4.65 -24.28 5.65
CA ARG A 47 -4.16 -23.40 4.58
C ARG A 47 -4.69 -21.98 4.66
N ASP A 48 -5.74 -21.78 5.47
CA ASP A 48 -6.52 -20.57 5.62
C ASP A 48 -6.33 -19.93 7.02
N ARG A 49 -5.24 -20.23 7.74
CA ARG A 49 -5.05 -19.78 9.14
C ARG A 49 -5.02 -18.26 9.29
N ASP A 50 -4.24 -17.60 8.43
CA ASP A 50 -3.93 -16.16 8.49
C ASP A 50 -4.47 -15.39 7.26
N GLY A 51 -5.39 -16.00 6.51
CA GLY A 51 -6.08 -15.39 5.40
C GLY A 51 -6.42 -16.39 4.30
N ARG A 52 -6.97 -15.88 3.20
CA ARG A 52 -7.32 -16.67 2.01
C ARG A 52 -7.22 -15.83 0.76
N ILE A 53 -6.60 -16.39 -0.28
CA ILE A 53 -6.69 -15.86 -1.65
C ILE A 53 -7.99 -16.37 -2.29
N ILE A 54 -8.86 -15.45 -2.67
CA ILE A 54 -10.16 -15.73 -3.31
C ILE A 54 -9.96 -15.88 -4.81
N TYR A 55 -9.16 -14.99 -5.41
CA TYR A 55 -8.87 -14.96 -6.83
C TYR A 55 -7.40 -14.57 -7.06
N ALA A 56 -6.76 -15.19 -8.04
CA ALA A 56 -5.43 -14.82 -8.53
C ALA A 56 -5.30 -15.31 -9.98
N GLY A 57 -5.63 -14.45 -10.94
CA GLY A 57 -5.68 -14.79 -12.35
C GLY A 57 -5.00 -13.71 -13.18
N GLY A 58 -3.93 -14.09 -13.88
CA GLY A 58 -3.10 -13.10 -14.57
C GLY A 58 -2.37 -12.23 -13.56
N ASP A 59 -2.47 -10.92 -13.77
CA ASP A 59 -1.92 -9.85 -12.92
C ASP A 59 -2.87 -9.38 -11.81
N ASP A 60 -4.14 -9.77 -11.86
CA ASP A 60 -5.16 -9.42 -10.86
C ASP A 60 -5.29 -10.48 -9.76
N PHE A 61 -5.46 -10.02 -8.51
CA PHE A 61 -5.76 -10.90 -7.37
C PHE A 61 -6.71 -10.24 -6.37
N LEU A 62 -7.42 -11.08 -5.61
CA LEU A 62 -8.27 -10.70 -4.49
C LEU A 62 -8.04 -11.68 -3.35
N GLY A 63 -7.79 -11.14 -2.15
CA GLY A 63 -7.63 -11.92 -0.94
C GLY A 63 -8.29 -11.24 0.25
N VAL A 64 -8.42 -12.00 1.33
CA VAL A 64 -8.85 -11.52 2.63
C VAL A 64 -7.85 -12.03 3.67
N LEU A 65 -7.42 -11.15 4.57
CA LEU A 65 -6.55 -11.50 5.67
C LEU A 65 -7.39 -11.58 6.95
N TYR A 66 -7.28 -12.69 7.67
CA TYR A 66 -7.95 -12.92 8.95
C TYR A 66 -7.16 -13.96 9.73
N ARG A 67 -7.27 -14.00 11.06
CA ARG A 67 -6.65 -15.05 11.86
C ARG A 67 -7.70 -15.82 12.63
N ASN A 68 -7.78 -17.13 12.36
CA ASN A 68 -8.73 -18.05 13.01
C ASN A 68 -8.24 -18.57 14.38
N SER A 69 -7.21 -17.95 14.96
CA SER A 69 -6.64 -18.28 16.26
C SER A 69 -6.37 -17.02 17.08
N ASN A 70 -6.05 -17.19 18.37
CA ASN A 70 -5.50 -16.10 19.18
C ASN A 70 -3.97 -16.08 19.08
N PRO A 71 -3.33 -14.89 19.15
CA PRO A 71 -3.95 -13.56 19.14
C PRO A 71 -4.60 -13.24 17.80
N LYS A 72 -5.52 -12.27 17.74
CA LYS A 72 -6.14 -11.83 16.48
C LYS A 72 -5.09 -11.24 15.53
N LEU A 73 -5.38 -11.27 14.22
CA LEU A 73 -4.56 -10.59 13.23
C LEU A 73 -4.57 -9.08 13.52
N THR A 74 -3.39 -8.47 13.52
CA THR A 74 -3.24 -7.02 13.73
C THR A 74 -3.03 -6.31 12.40
N ALA A 75 -3.26 -4.99 12.38
CA ALA A 75 -2.91 -4.17 11.22
C ALA A 75 -1.39 -4.24 10.91
N LEU A 76 -0.56 -4.30 11.96
CA LEU A 76 0.88 -4.43 11.83
C LEU A 76 1.29 -5.78 11.20
N ASP A 77 0.62 -6.88 11.53
CA ASP A 77 0.84 -8.18 10.86
C ASP A 77 0.61 -8.07 9.34
N CYS A 78 -0.46 -7.39 8.93
CA CYS A 78 -0.76 -7.13 7.52
C CYS A 78 0.31 -6.25 6.87
N LEU A 79 0.74 -5.18 7.53
CA LEU A 79 1.78 -4.29 7.02
C LEU A 79 3.11 -5.02 6.83
N ASN A 80 3.52 -5.84 7.81
CA ASN A 80 4.73 -6.65 7.73
C ASN A 80 4.70 -7.58 6.52
N TRP A 81 3.54 -8.15 6.21
CA TRP A 81 3.37 -8.93 4.99
C TRP A 81 3.53 -8.09 3.73
N PHE A 82 2.94 -6.89 3.69
CA PHE A 82 3.09 -5.97 2.55
C PHE A 82 4.53 -5.49 2.33
N TYR A 83 5.37 -5.41 3.37
CA TYR A 83 6.80 -5.14 3.19
C TYR A 83 7.50 -6.23 2.36
N THR A 84 7.03 -7.48 2.45
CA THR A 84 7.58 -8.61 1.68
C THR A 84 6.93 -8.78 0.31
N PHE A 85 5.78 -8.14 0.07
CA PHE A 85 4.95 -8.36 -1.12
C PHE A 85 5.65 -8.03 -2.44
N PRO A 86 6.43 -6.94 -2.58
CA PRO A 86 7.19 -6.69 -3.82
C PRO A 86 8.07 -7.87 -4.23
N GLY A 87 8.80 -8.47 -3.27
CA GLY A 87 9.61 -9.68 -3.52
C GLY A 87 8.77 -10.96 -3.75
N ILE A 88 7.49 -10.97 -3.36
CA ILE A 88 6.55 -12.04 -3.76
C ILE A 88 6.11 -11.81 -5.21
N TRP A 89 5.82 -10.57 -5.60
CA TRP A 89 5.42 -10.19 -6.95
C TRP A 89 6.52 -10.51 -7.96
N GLU A 90 7.76 -10.08 -7.70
CA GLU A 90 8.93 -10.30 -8.59
C GLU A 90 9.17 -11.76 -9.00
N LYS A 91 8.62 -12.74 -8.28
CA LYS A 91 8.73 -14.18 -8.59
C LYS A 91 7.98 -14.59 -9.86
N HIS A 92 7.21 -13.72 -10.51
CA HIS A 92 6.71 -13.96 -11.87
C HIS A 92 7.78 -13.71 -12.94
N GLU A 93 8.89 -13.06 -12.59
CA GLU A 93 10.06 -12.82 -13.47
C GLU A 93 9.74 -12.00 -14.74
N GLN A 94 8.65 -11.24 -14.73
CA GLN A 94 8.25 -10.30 -15.79
C GLN A 94 8.61 -8.86 -15.40
N ALA A 95 8.91 -8.01 -16.38
CA ALA A 95 9.24 -6.60 -16.13
C ALA A 95 7.96 -5.74 -15.96
N ILE A 96 7.13 -6.07 -14.97
CA ILE A 96 5.88 -5.38 -14.66
C ILE A 96 5.77 -4.99 -13.18
N THR A 97 5.26 -3.80 -12.92
CA THR A 97 4.95 -3.28 -11.58
C THR A 97 3.55 -3.69 -11.13
N VAL A 98 3.22 -3.49 -9.85
CA VAL A 98 1.89 -3.81 -9.31
C VAL A 98 1.33 -2.65 -8.49
N SER A 99 0.02 -2.42 -8.60
CA SER A 99 -0.70 -1.47 -7.74
C SER A 99 -1.76 -2.21 -6.95
N VAL A 100 -1.82 -1.98 -5.64
CA VAL A 100 -2.70 -2.72 -4.73
C VAL A 100 -3.50 -1.74 -3.88
N GLY A 101 -4.79 -2.05 -3.70
CA GLY A 101 -5.63 -1.44 -2.67
C GLY A 101 -5.77 -2.38 -1.48
N PHE A 102 -5.44 -1.91 -0.29
CA PHE A 102 -5.66 -2.63 0.97
C PHE A 102 -6.65 -1.87 1.85
N VAL A 103 -7.68 -2.57 2.31
CA VAL A 103 -8.70 -2.01 3.19
C VAL A 103 -8.68 -2.71 4.55
N TRP A 104 -8.33 -1.96 5.59
CA TRP A 104 -8.51 -2.36 6.98
C TRP A 104 -9.91 -1.91 7.45
N ALA A 105 -10.87 -2.82 7.38
CA ALA A 105 -12.27 -2.53 7.65
C ALA A 105 -12.67 -2.83 9.10
N ALA A 106 -13.46 -1.94 9.69
CA ALA A 106 -14.13 -2.18 10.96
C ALA A 106 -15.18 -3.30 10.82
N PRO A 107 -15.44 -4.09 11.88
CA PRO A 107 -16.22 -5.33 11.79
C PRO A 107 -17.70 -5.13 11.47
N GLY A 108 -18.25 -3.92 11.64
CA GLY A 108 -19.65 -3.60 11.34
C GLY A 108 -19.90 -3.21 9.89
N VAL A 109 -18.86 -3.11 9.06
CA VAL A 109 -19.00 -2.69 7.67
C VAL A 109 -19.50 -3.84 6.81
N PRO A 110 -20.57 -3.65 6.01
CA PRO A 110 -21.06 -4.67 5.08
C PRO A 110 -19.99 -5.11 4.08
N GLN A 111 -19.91 -6.42 3.81
CA GLN A 111 -18.91 -6.98 2.90
C GLN A 111 -18.93 -6.34 1.50
N ARG A 112 -20.13 -5.98 1.00
CA ARG A 112 -20.28 -5.29 -0.29
C ARG A 112 -19.52 -3.96 -0.30
N ASP A 113 -19.61 -3.20 0.79
CA ASP A 113 -18.99 -1.89 0.90
C ASP A 113 -17.47 -2.05 1.04
N VAL A 114 -17.01 -3.07 1.78
CA VAL A 114 -15.58 -3.41 1.84
C VAL A 114 -15.02 -3.69 0.43
N LEU A 115 -15.72 -4.49 -0.38
CA LEU A 115 -15.27 -4.80 -1.75
C LEU A 115 -15.26 -3.57 -2.65
N GLN A 116 -16.25 -2.69 -2.52
CA GLN A 116 -16.31 -1.42 -3.25
C GLN A 116 -15.09 -0.55 -2.88
N HIS A 117 -14.79 -0.41 -1.59
CA HIS A 117 -13.63 0.34 -1.14
C HIS A 117 -12.29 -0.30 -1.52
N CYS A 118 -12.21 -1.64 -1.63
CA CYS A 118 -11.01 -2.29 -2.17
C CYS A 118 -10.74 -1.85 -3.62
N ARG A 119 -11.79 -1.78 -4.45
CA ARG A 119 -11.67 -1.34 -5.84
C ARG A 119 -11.30 0.14 -5.94
N GLU A 120 -11.88 0.98 -5.10
CA GLU A 120 -11.54 2.41 -5.04
C GLU A 120 -10.09 2.63 -4.58
N ALA A 121 -9.64 1.94 -3.55
CA ALA A 121 -8.25 2.04 -3.09
C ALA A 121 -7.26 1.57 -4.17
N GLU A 122 -7.56 0.47 -4.86
CA GLU A 122 -6.77 0.00 -6.01
C GLU A 122 -6.73 1.07 -7.12
N GLN A 123 -7.86 1.70 -7.41
CA GLN A 123 -7.94 2.78 -8.39
C GLN A 123 -7.11 3.99 -7.94
N SER A 124 -7.16 4.39 -6.66
CA SER A 124 -6.30 5.45 -6.11
C SER A 124 -4.82 5.15 -6.31
N ALA A 125 -4.39 3.91 -6.06
CA ALA A 125 -3.00 3.50 -6.31
C ALA A 125 -2.63 3.61 -7.80
N LYS A 126 -3.52 3.17 -8.70
CA LYS A 126 -3.30 3.22 -10.16
C LYS A 126 -3.29 4.65 -10.71
N SER A 127 -4.20 5.52 -10.26
CA SER A 127 -4.28 6.91 -10.73
C SER A 127 -3.18 7.79 -10.15
N SER A 128 -2.56 7.39 -9.02
CA SER A 128 -1.49 8.15 -8.37
C SER A 128 -0.09 7.91 -8.97
N GLY A 129 0.01 7.36 -10.18
CA GLY A 129 1.28 7.04 -10.85
C GLY A 129 1.64 5.55 -10.91
N ARG A 130 0.74 4.64 -10.51
CA ARG A 130 0.96 3.18 -10.44
C ARG A 130 2.14 2.80 -9.53
N ASP A 131 2.48 1.51 -9.48
CA ASP A 131 3.52 0.92 -8.62
C ASP A 131 3.42 1.30 -7.13
N ARG A 132 2.18 1.31 -6.61
CA ARG A 132 1.84 1.86 -5.30
C ARG A 132 0.92 0.95 -4.52
N LEU A 133 0.98 1.10 -3.19
CA LEU A 133 -0.01 0.57 -2.26
C LEU A 133 -0.88 1.73 -1.77
N ALA A 134 -2.20 1.60 -1.91
CA ALA A 134 -3.17 2.42 -1.19
C ALA A 134 -3.59 1.71 0.09
N LEU A 135 -3.27 2.31 1.24
CA LEU A 135 -3.68 1.86 2.56
C LEU A 135 -4.92 2.63 2.98
N ARG A 136 -6.06 1.94 3.11
CA ARG A 136 -7.34 2.53 3.50
C ARG A 136 -7.84 1.94 4.82
N ILE A 137 -8.24 2.80 5.75
CA ILE A 137 -8.89 2.40 7.00
C ILE A 137 -10.36 2.78 6.90
N LEU A 138 -11.25 1.80 7.02
CA LEU A 138 -12.68 1.98 6.82
C LEU A 138 -13.43 1.81 8.15
N PHE A 139 -14.04 2.89 8.62
CA PHE A 139 -14.74 2.91 9.91
C PHE A 139 -16.20 2.44 9.79
N ASN A 140 -16.80 2.04 10.92
CA ASN A 140 -18.21 1.65 10.98
C ASN A 140 -19.18 2.75 10.55
N SER A 141 -18.75 4.02 10.53
CA SER A 141 -19.55 5.15 10.05
C SER A 141 -19.61 5.25 8.52
N GLY A 142 -18.84 4.44 7.79
CA GLY A 142 -18.65 4.56 6.33
C GLY A 142 -17.59 5.58 5.92
N ASN A 143 -17.10 6.41 6.85
CA ASN A 143 -15.94 7.27 6.60
C ASN A 143 -14.67 6.43 6.49
N HIS A 144 -13.67 6.96 5.78
CA HIS A 144 -12.37 6.31 5.64
C HIS A 144 -11.21 7.31 5.71
N LEU A 145 -10.04 6.78 6.03
CA LEU A 145 -8.74 7.42 5.80
C LEU A 145 -8.04 6.66 4.70
N GLU A 146 -7.27 7.35 3.87
CA GLU A 146 -6.47 6.72 2.81
C GLU A 146 -5.11 7.39 2.69
N TRP A 147 -4.07 6.57 2.56
CA TRP A 147 -2.73 7.02 2.22
C TRP A 147 -2.16 6.15 1.11
N VAL A 148 -1.71 6.78 0.03
CA VAL A 148 -1.11 6.12 -1.14
C VAL A 148 0.40 6.30 -1.09
N CYS A 149 1.14 5.19 -1.15
CA CYS A 149 2.59 5.18 -1.01
C CYS A 149 3.24 4.25 -2.05
N PRO A 150 4.35 4.65 -2.69
CA PRO A 150 5.18 3.75 -3.48
C PRO A 150 5.70 2.59 -2.65
N TRP A 151 5.83 1.40 -3.26
CA TRP A 151 6.36 0.22 -2.56
C TRP A 151 7.75 0.46 -1.96
N SER A 152 8.60 1.18 -2.67
CA SER A 152 9.97 1.51 -2.26
C SER A 152 10.06 2.39 -1.02
N LEU A 153 8.99 3.12 -0.68
CA LEU A 153 8.94 4.03 0.46
C LEU A 153 8.10 3.50 1.62
N LEU A 154 7.28 2.46 1.41
CA LEU A 154 6.36 1.92 2.41
C LEU A 154 7.07 1.54 3.72
N GLN A 155 8.02 0.61 3.67
CA GLN A 155 8.77 0.18 4.85
C GLN A 155 9.69 1.30 5.38
N PRO A 156 10.50 1.99 4.56
CA PRO A 156 11.35 3.07 5.03
C PRO A 156 10.62 4.19 5.78
N ILE A 157 9.41 4.57 5.36
CA ILE A 157 8.61 5.60 6.05
C ILE A 157 8.09 5.07 7.38
N LEU A 158 7.34 3.96 7.38
CA LEU A 158 6.67 3.47 8.58
C LEU A 158 7.67 3.02 9.66
N GLU A 159 8.76 2.36 9.28
CA GLU A 159 9.85 1.98 10.19
C GLU A 159 10.86 3.11 10.43
N GLY A 160 10.87 4.14 9.59
CA GLY A 160 11.69 5.34 9.76
C GLY A 160 11.15 6.32 10.79
N TYR A 161 9.84 6.27 11.10
CA TYR A 161 9.20 7.15 12.08
C TYR A 161 9.97 7.21 13.40
N ARG A 162 10.15 8.40 13.96
CA ARG A 162 10.67 8.63 15.31
C ARG A 162 9.84 9.73 15.96
N ASP A 163 9.25 9.42 17.12
CA ASP A 163 8.57 10.43 17.91
C ASP A 163 9.58 11.39 18.57
N ARG A 164 9.07 12.45 19.22
CA ARG A 164 9.86 13.48 19.90
C ARG A 164 10.76 12.95 21.04
N ASP A 165 10.44 11.77 21.57
CA ASP A 165 11.19 11.11 22.64
C ASP A 165 12.15 10.04 22.08
N GLY A 166 12.26 9.93 20.74
CA GLY A 166 13.06 8.94 20.04
C GLY A 166 12.39 7.56 19.91
N GLY A 167 11.13 7.44 20.31
CA GLY A 167 10.32 6.23 20.26
C GLY A 167 9.51 6.06 18.98
N LYS A 168 8.43 5.27 19.08
CA LYS A 168 7.52 4.88 17.98
C LYS A 168 6.07 5.28 18.22
N ASN A 169 5.80 6.21 19.12
CA ASN A 169 4.45 6.64 19.44
C ASN A 169 3.88 7.58 18.35
N TRP A 170 3.11 7.03 17.43
CA TRP A 170 2.45 7.77 16.33
C TRP A 170 1.44 8.82 16.81
N THR A 171 1.01 8.77 18.08
CA THR A 171 0.13 9.79 18.67
C THR A 171 0.74 11.19 18.61
N HIS A 172 2.07 11.31 18.65
CA HIS A 172 2.74 12.61 18.62
C HIS A 172 2.56 13.34 17.29
N ILE A 173 2.90 12.70 16.16
CA ILE A 173 2.69 13.30 14.83
C ILE A 173 1.20 13.51 14.53
N TYR A 174 0.35 12.58 14.96
CA TYR A 174 -1.11 12.70 14.79
C TYR A 174 -1.66 13.96 15.48
N ASN A 175 -1.30 14.18 16.75
CA ASN A 175 -1.75 15.36 17.50
C ASN A 175 -1.18 16.66 16.92
N ASP A 176 0.08 16.64 16.49
CA ASP A 176 0.70 17.80 15.85
C ASP A 176 -0.01 18.18 14.56
N VAL A 177 -0.29 17.20 13.69
CA VAL A 177 -1.07 17.42 12.46
C VAL A 177 -2.45 17.98 12.80
N ALA A 178 -3.16 17.41 13.77
CA ALA A 178 -4.48 17.89 14.17
C ALA A 178 -4.46 19.35 14.66
N ILE A 179 -3.44 19.72 15.45
CA ILE A 179 -3.26 21.11 15.90
C ILE A 179 -2.97 22.03 14.71
N LEU A 180 -2.06 21.64 13.81
CA LEU A 180 -1.70 22.42 12.63
C LEU A 180 -2.89 22.59 11.67
N GLU A 181 -3.68 21.54 11.43
CA GLU A 181 -4.93 21.60 10.67
C GLU A 181 -5.92 22.59 11.31
N SER A 182 -6.13 22.52 12.63
CA SER A 182 -7.05 23.41 13.36
C SER A 182 -6.67 24.89 13.28
N ARG A 183 -5.39 25.17 13.06
CA ARG A 183 -4.83 26.52 12.93
C ARG A 183 -4.67 26.97 11.47
N HIS A 184 -5.16 26.18 10.52
CA HIS A 184 -4.98 26.42 9.08
C HIS A 184 -3.50 26.58 8.66
N ALA A 185 -2.58 25.94 9.39
CA ALA A 185 -1.14 26.03 9.12
C ALA A 185 -0.71 25.13 7.94
N LEU A 186 -1.50 24.12 7.58
CA LEU A 186 -1.29 23.25 6.43
C LEU A 186 -2.18 23.71 5.26
N SER A 187 -1.96 24.95 4.78
CA SER A 187 -2.79 25.57 3.73
C SER A 187 -2.34 25.17 2.33
N PHE A 188 -3.23 25.29 1.35
CA PHE A 188 -2.93 24.97 -0.06
C PHE A 188 -1.82 25.84 -0.69
N GLU A 189 -1.44 26.95 -0.06
CA GLU A 189 -0.49 27.91 -0.61
C GLU A 189 0.97 27.55 -0.35
N HIS A 190 1.25 26.85 0.76
CA HIS A 190 2.62 26.54 1.19
C HIS A 190 2.71 25.13 1.81
N SER A 191 3.77 24.40 1.47
CA SER A 191 4.09 23.08 2.04
C SER A 191 5.30 23.06 2.98
N SER A 192 5.87 24.23 3.29
CA SER A 192 7.08 24.34 4.12
C SER A 192 6.90 23.75 5.52
N ILE A 193 5.74 23.98 6.14
CA ILE A 193 5.41 23.43 7.47
C ILE A 193 5.27 21.90 7.40
N ALA A 194 4.58 21.37 6.39
CA ALA A 194 4.43 19.93 6.23
C ALA A 194 5.78 19.26 5.98
N ARG A 195 6.63 19.82 5.10
CA ARG A 195 7.99 19.34 4.85
C ARG A 195 8.86 19.37 6.11
N ALA A 196 8.79 20.45 6.89
CA ALA A 196 9.51 20.56 8.16
C ALA A 196 9.01 19.52 9.19
N LEU A 197 7.70 19.31 9.27
CA LEU A 197 7.10 18.29 10.11
C LEU A 197 7.59 16.88 9.71
N PHE A 198 7.62 16.59 8.42
CA PHE A 198 8.16 15.33 7.91
C PHE A 198 9.64 15.16 8.28
N GLY A 199 10.47 16.18 8.08
CA GLY A 199 11.88 16.14 8.47
C GLY A 199 12.10 15.90 9.97
N LEU A 200 11.21 16.42 10.82
CA LEU A 200 11.26 16.22 12.27
C LEU A 200 10.96 14.77 12.68
N TYR A 201 9.92 14.18 12.11
CA TYR A 201 9.44 12.84 12.49
C TYR A 201 10.07 11.69 11.70
N PHE A 202 10.76 11.98 10.60
CA PHE A 202 11.43 10.99 9.76
C PHE A 202 12.90 11.40 9.51
N PRO A 203 13.72 11.54 10.56
CA PRO A 203 15.03 12.19 10.49
C PRO A 203 16.06 11.46 9.60
N ASN A 204 15.83 10.17 9.33
CA ASN A 204 16.71 9.35 8.48
C ASN A 204 16.32 9.40 7.00
N LEU A 205 15.21 10.07 6.65
CA LEU A 205 14.73 10.20 5.28
C LEU A 205 15.00 11.60 4.76
N LYS A 206 15.58 11.70 3.56
CA LYS A 206 15.73 12.99 2.87
C LYS A 206 14.35 13.47 2.45
N SER A 207 13.86 14.51 3.11
CA SER A 207 12.47 14.95 2.96
C SER A 207 12.13 15.43 1.54
N SER A 208 13.06 16.08 0.83
CA SER A 208 12.85 16.48 -0.58
C SER A 208 12.56 15.27 -1.45
N ASP A 209 13.51 14.34 -1.50
CA ASP A 209 13.52 13.20 -2.41
C ASP A 209 12.37 12.24 -2.08
N THR A 210 12.13 12.04 -0.77
CA THR A 210 11.10 11.11 -0.29
C THR A 210 9.70 11.64 -0.58
N ILE A 211 9.46 12.93 -0.38
CA ILE A 211 8.15 13.53 -0.64
C ILE A 211 7.89 13.57 -2.14
N GLU A 212 8.86 13.96 -2.95
CA GLU A 212 8.71 14.05 -4.42
C GLU A 212 8.39 12.68 -5.05
N VAL A 213 9.02 11.61 -4.56
CA VAL A 213 8.70 10.24 -5.00
C VAL A 213 7.37 9.77 -4.39
N GLY A 214 7.11 10.12 -3.13
CA GLY A 214 5.99 9.64 -2.34
C GLY A 214 4.62 10.16 -2.77
N ILE A 215 4.53 11.44 -3.13
CA ILE A 215 3.24 12.06 -3.45
C ILE A 215 2.57 11.44 -4.69
N PRO A 216 1.22 11.42 -4.75
CA PRO A 216 0.49 11.10 -5.96
C PRO A 216 0.91 11.96 -7.14
N GLN A 217 1.17 11.33 -8.29
CA GLN A 217 1.45 12.02 -9.54
C GLN A 217 0.16 12.15 -10.34
N ASN A 218 -0.23 13.39 -10.69
CA ASN A 218 -1.33 13.68 -11.61
C ASN A 218 -0.77 14.36 -12.87
N ASP A 219 -1.34 14.04 -14.04
CA ASP A 219 -0.89 14.57 -15.35
C ASP A 219 -1.15 16.09 -15.52
N GLU A 220 -1.93 16.72 -14.65
CA GLU A 220 -2.24 18.17 -14.65
C GLU A 220 -1.60 18.88 -13.44
N SER A 221 -0.27 18.98 -13.37
CA SER A 221 0.40 19.63 -12.24
C SER A 221 0.54 21.15 -12.41
N SER A 222 0.08 21.89 -11.40
CA SER A 222 0.40 23.30 -11.19
C SER A 222 1.06 23.44 -9.81
N PRO A 223 1.92 24.44 -9.55
CA PRO A 223 2.62 24.56 -8.26
C PRO A 223 1.70 24.67 -7.03
N LYS A 224 0.48 25.22 -7.20
CA LYS A 224 -0.54 25.28 -6.14
C LYS A 224 -1.16 23.90 -5.87
N THR A 225 -1.34 23.10 -6.92
CA THR A 225 -1.78 21.71 -6.82
C THR A 225 -0.74 20.88 -6.07
N ASP A 226 0.55 21.12 -6.30
CA ASP A 226 1.63 20.35 -5.67
C ASP A 226 1.72 20.57 -4.14
N ASN A 227 1.57 21.81 -3.66
CA ASN A 227 1.60 22.10 -2.23
C ASN A 227 0.42 21.46 -1.47
N ALA A 228 -0.77 21.51 -2.06
CA ALA A 228 -1.95 20.83 -1.55
C ALA A 228 -1.72 19.32 -1.39
N VAL A 229 -1.23 18.69 -2.46
CA VAL A 229 -0.97 17.24 -2.49
C VAL A 229 0.07 16.83 -1.44
N ILE A 230 1.14 17.63 -1.24
CA ILE A 230 2.14 17.35 -0.20
C ILE A 230 1.51 17.41 1.19
N ASN A 231 0.72 18.45 1.47
CA ASN A 231 0.08 18.61 2.77
C ASN A 231 -0.88 17.46 3.05
N ASP A 232 -1.75 17.13 2.10
CA ASP A 232 -2.71 16.03 2.21
C ASP A 232 -2.00 14.68 2.39
N TRP A 233 -0.91 14.45 1.66
CA TRP A 233 -0.14 13.22 1.77
C TRP A 233 0.47 13.04 3.18
N ILE A 234 0.99 14.12 3.77
CA ILE A 234 1.58 14.10 5.14
C ILE A 234 0.49 13.97 6.20
N ILE A 235 -0.63 14.68 6.04
CA ILE A 235 -1.79 14.56 6.92
C ILE A 235 -2.30 13.12 6.95
N ASN A 236 -2.49 12.53 5.76
CA ASN A 236 -2.98 11.17 5.61
C ASN A 236 -1.97 10.13 6.13
N LEU A 237 -0.66 10.33 5.92
CA LEU A 237 0.39 9.52 6.52
C LEU A 237 0.27 9.50 8.05
N ALA A 238 0.16 10.67 8.69
CA ALA A 238 0.04 10.75 10.14
C ALA A 238 -1.21 10.04 10.67
N LYS A 239 -2.36 10.23 10.00
CA LYS A 239 -3.64 9.62 10.36
C LYS A 239 -3.61 8.09 10.16
N VAL A 240 -3.12 7.61 9.01
CA VAL A 240 -3.03 6.17 8.71
C VAL A 240 -2.00 5.48 9.61
N GLY A 241 -0.81 6.06 9.77
CA GLY A 241 0.23 5.51 10.65
C GLY A 241 -0.24 5.41 12.10
N PHE A 242 -0.99 6.40 12.61
CA PHE A 242 -1.61 6.34 13.93
C PHE A 242 -2.57 5.15 14.11
N HIS A 243 -3.23 4.67 13.07
CA HIS A 243 -4.17 3.55 13.18
C HIS A 243 -3.54 2.19 12.90
N LEU A 244 -2.53 2.12 12.03
CA LEU A 244 -1.94 0.85 11.60
C LEU A 244 -0.70 0.43 12.42
N CYS A 245 0.00 1.37 13.06
CA CYS A 245 1.30 1.13 13.70
C CYS A 245 1.28 1.24 15.24
N GLN A 246 0.12 0.98 15.86
CA GLN A 246 -0.05 0.93 17.33
C GLN A 246 0.25 -0.45 17.89
#